data_AF-A0A7J5WP26-F1
#
_entry.id   AF-A0A7J5WP26-F1
#
_cell.length_a   1.000
_cell.length_b   1.000
_cell.length_c   1.000
_cell.angle_alpha   90.00
_cell.angle_beta   90.00
_cell.angle_gamma   90.00
#
_symmetry.space_group_name_H-M   'P 1'
#
loop_
_entity.id
_entity.type
_entity.pdbx_description
1 polymer ?
#
loop_
_entity_poly.entity_id
_entity_poly.type
_entity_poly.pdbx_seq_one_letter_code
_entity_poly.pdbx_strand_id
1 'polypeptide(L)'
;MQSAGVAQSAIDAYILANGTLTGTVNQQLQQIINEKFVANYGVMQENWTDWRRTGFPAITKVANAVTTDIPRSLPIPQGEIDANRNAPPQKPNLLVRVFWDTP
;
A
#
# COMPACT_ATOMS: atom_id res chain seq x y z
N MET A 1 18.35 -4.60 -3.20
CA MET A 1 19.56 -3.76 -3.28
C MET A 1 20.56 -4.25 -4.33
N GLN A 2 20.91 -5.54 -4.38
CA GLN A 2 21.79 -6.09 -5.43
C GLN A 2 21.27 -5.82 -6.86
N SER A 3 19.97 -6.06 -7.11
CA SER A 3 19.33 -5.76 -8.40
C SER A 3 19.33 -4.28 -8.78
N ALA A 4 19.54 -3.39 -7.80
CA ALA A 4 19.66 -1.95 -8.01
C ALA A 4 21.13 -1.50 -8.17
N GLY A 5 22.08 -2.44 -8.24
CA GLY A 5 23.51 -2.15 -8.44
C GLY A 5 24.24 -1.63 -7.20
N VAL A 6 23.68 -1.76 -6.00
CA VAL A 6 24.33 -1.32 -4.76
C VAL A 6 25.50 -2.25 -4.42
N ALA A 7 26.66 -1.68 -4.07
CA ALA A 7 27.85 -2.44 -3.69
C ALA A 7 27.59 -3.34 -2.47
N GLN A 8 28.12 -4.57 -2.47
CA GLN A 8 27.84 -5.56 -1.42
C GLN A 8 28.19 -5.06 -0.02
N SER A 9 29.31 -4.35 0.16
CA SER A 9 29.70 -3.78 1.45
C SER A 9 28.68 -2.77 1.99
N ALA A 10 28.03 -1.99 1.13
CA ALA A 10 26.98 -1.07 1.53
C ALA A 10 25.68 -1.80 1.88
N ILE A 11 25.38 -2.91 1.19
CA ILE A 11 24.25 -3.79 1.52
C ILE A 11 24.45 -4.40 2.92
N ASP A 12 25.64 -4.96 3.17
CA ASP A 12 25.97 -5.59 4.45
C ASP A 12 25.89 -4.57 5.60
N ALA A 13 26.42 -3.36 5.38
CA ALA A 13 26.32 -2.26 6.35
C ALA A 13 24.86 -1.85 6.62
N TYR A 14 24.01 -1.79 5.58
CA TYR A 14 22.59 -1.46 5.74
C TYR A 14 21.83 -2.54 6.52
N ILE A 15 22.06 -3.82 6.20
CA ILE A 15 21.41 -4.94 6.89
C ILE A 15 21.89 -5.02 8.34
N LEU A 16 23.18 -4.79 8.62
CA LEU A 16 23.68 -4.75 9.99
C LEU A 16 23.02 -3.64 10.81
N ALA A 17 22.79 -2.47 10.21
CA ALA A 17 22.18 -1.33 10.87
C ALA A 17 20.65 -1.44 11.02
N ASN A 18 19.95 -2.02 10.03
CA ASN A 18 18.48 -1.94 9.92
C ASN A 18 17.77 -3.30 9.85
N GLY A 19 18.50 -4.41 9.72
CA GLY A 19 17.94 -5.74 9.50
C GLY A 19 17.40 -6.44 10.75
N THR A 20 17.55 -5.83 11.93
CA THR A 20 17.02 -6.37 13.19
C THR A 20 15.66 -5.75 13.49
N LEU A 21 14.62 -6.57 13.53
CA LEU A 21 13.28 -6.13 13.92
C LEU A 21 13.23 -5.83 15.42
N THR A 22 12.76 -4.65 15.77
CA THR A 22 12.70 -4.18 17.17
C THR A 22 11.33 -3.62 17.55
N GLY A 23 11.04 -3.56 18.86
CA GLY A 23 9.79 -3.00 19.39
C GLY A 23 8.61 -3.99 19.38
N THR A 24 7.40 -3.42 19.43
CA THR A 24 6.13 -4.17 19.39
C THR A 24 5.92 -4.86 18.04
N VAL A 25 5.02 -5.85 17.99
CA VAL A 25 4.65 -6.53 16.73
C VAL A 25 4.25 -5.54 15.64
N ASN A 26 3.52 -4.47 15.98
CA ASN A 26 3.11 -3.46 15.00
C ASN A 26 4.31 -2.62 14.47
N GLN A 27 5.28 -2.32 15.33
CA GLN A 27 6.51 -1.62 14.94
C GLN A 27 7.42 -2.51 14.09
N GLN A 28 7.47 -3.81 14.36
CA GLN A 28 8.18 -4.77 13.53
C GLN A 28 7.50 -4.92 12.16
N LEU A 29 6.16 -4.98 12.13
CA LEU A 29 5.39 -4.97 10.88
C LEU A 29 5.66 -3.70 10.07
N GLN A 30 5.69 -2.52 10.73
CA GLN A 30 6.05 -1.26 10.09
C GLN A 30 7.44 -1.30 9.43
N GLN A 31 8.45 -1.84 10.14
CA GLN A 31 9.80 -2.00 9.59
C GLN A 31 9.78 -2.85 8.31
N ILE A 32 9.12 -4.01 8.36
CA ILE A 32 8.99 -4.90 7.20
C ILE A 32 8.29 -4.22 6.03
N ILE A 33 7.13 -3.58 6.27
CA ILE A 33 6.34 -2.96 5.19
C ILE A 33 7.07 -1.75 4.59
N ASN A 34 7.81 -0.99 5.38
CA ASN A 34 8.62 0.12 4.87
C ASN A 34 9.74 -0.37 3.93
N GLU A 35 10.46 -1.44 4.31
CA GLU A 35 11.46 -2.06 3.43
C GLU A 35 10.82 -2.65 2.16
N LYS A 36 9.66 -3.31 2.31
CA LYS A 36 8.89 -3.83 1.18
C LYS A 36 8.46 -2.71 0.23
N PHE A 37 8.00 -1.57 0.76
CA PHE A 37 7.56 -0.41 -0.02
C PHE A 37 8.69 0.12 -0.92
N VAL A 38 9.91 0.25 -0.36
CA VAL A 38 11.10 0.66 -1.10
C VAL A 38 11.50 -0.39 -2.14
N ALA A 39 11.50 -1.67 -1.77
CA ALA A 39 11.83 -2.77 -2.67
C ALA A 39 10.84 -2.88 -3.86
N ASN A 40 9.57 -2.54 -3.65
CA ASN A 40 8.51 -2.54 -4.65
C ASN A 40 8.45 -1.26 -5.50
N TYR A 41 9.50 -0.44 -5.53
CA TYR A 41 9.53 0.73 -6.41
C TYR A 41 9.24 0.32 -7.87
N GLY A 42 8.22 0.93 -8.47
CA GLY A 42 7.70 0.57 -9.80
C GLY A 42 6.54 -0.43 -9.81
N VAL A 43 6.21 -1.07 -8.69
CA VAL A 43 5.07 -1.98 -8.53
C VAL A 43 4.01 -1.34 -7.63
N MET A 44 3.20 -0.44 -8.21
CA MET A 44 2.31 0.44 -7.43
C MET A 44 1.14 -0.29 -6.76
N GLN A 45 0.64 -1.37 -7.36
CA GLN A 45 -0.56 -2.05 -6.88
C GLN A 45 -0.36 -2.78 -5.54
N GLU A 46 0.82 -3.39 -5.35
CA GLU A 46 1.17 -4.07 -4.10
C GLU A 46 1.30 -3.07 -2.95
N ASN A 47 1.97 -1.94 -3.18
CA ASN A 47 2.14 -0.90 -2.16
C ASN A 47 0.78 -0.30 -1.72
N TRP A 48 -0.15 -0.07 -2.66
CA TRP A 48 -1.51 0.37 -2.30
C TRP A 48 -2.29 -0.70 -1.53
N THR A 49 -2.03 -1.98 -1.81
CA THR A 49 -2.67 -3.10 -1.10
C THR A 49 -2.13 -3.27 0.31
N ASP A 50 -0.81 -3.21 0.50
CA ASP A 50 -0.19 -3.27 1.82
C ASP A 50 -0.61 -2.11 2.71
N TRP A 51 -0.65 -0.88 2.17
CA TRP A 51 -1.08 0.28 2.94
C TRP A 51 -2.54 0.15 3.40
N ARG A 52 -3.46 -0.31 2.52
CA ARG A 52 -4.85 -0.54 2.92
C ARG A 52 -4.98 -1.61 4.00
N ARG A 53 -4.15 -2.66 3.96
CA ARG A 53 -4.17 -3.78 4.90
C ARG A 53 -3.47 -3.47 6.24
N THR A 54 -2.43 -2.65 6.23
CA THR A 54 -1.52 -2.48 7.39
C THR A 54 -1.42 -1.06 7.91
N GLY A 55 -1.84 -0.06 7.13
CA GLY A 55 -1.60 1.35 7.41
C GLY A 55 -0.17 1.83 7.14
N PHE A 56 0.72 0.97 6.65
CA PHE A 56 2.13 1.29 6.37
C PHE A 56 2.44 1.32 4.86
N PRO A 57 3.36 2.19 4.39
CA PRO A 57 4.02 3.25 5.15
C PRO A 57 3.02 4.28 5.66
N ALA A 58 3.37 4.98 6.75
CA ALA A 58 2.52 5.97 7.38
C ALA A 58 2.39 7.21 6.48
N ILE A 59 1.40 7.20 5.59
CA ILE A 59 1.10 8.28 4.64
C ILE A 59 -0.15 9.04 5.04
N THR A 60 -0.19 10.32 4.68
CA THR A 60 -1.34 11.20 4.92
C THR A 60 -1.85 11.74 3.59
N LYS A 61 -3.12 12.11 3.54
CA LYS A 61 -3.71 12.71 2.35
C LYS A 61 -3.01 14.04 2.01
N VAL A 62 -2.98 14.36 0.73
CA VAL A 62 -2.50 15.66 0.25
C VAL A 62 -3.49 16.78 0.59
N ALA A 63 -3.00 18.01 0.78
CA ALA A 63 -3.81 19.15 1.24
C ALA A 63 -5.03 19.46 0.36
N ASN A 64 -4.90 19.29 -0.96
CA ASN A 64 -5.93 19.59 -1.95
C ASN A 64 -6.60 18.33 -2.51
N ALA A 65 -6.71 17.27 -1.70
CA ALA A 65 -7.40 16.05 -2.11
C ALA A 65 -8.88 16.33 -2.38
N VAL A 66 -9.39 15.83 -3.52
CA VAL A 66 -10.82 15.93 -3.89
C VAL A 66 -11.68 15.03 -2.98
N THR A 67 -11.10 13.95 -2.46
CA THR A 67 -11.73 13.06 -1.48
C THR A 67 -11.33 13.44 -0.06
N THR A 68 -12.15 13.07 0.92
CA THR A 68 -11.87 13.37 2.33
C THR A 68 -10.65 12.62 2.88
N ASP A 69 -10.25 11.52 2.23
CA ASP A 69 -9.08 10.70 2.55
C ASP A 69 -8.51 10.00 1.29
N ILE A 70 -7.43 9.25 1.42
CA ILE A 70 -6.79 8.46 0.35
C ILE A 70 -7.76 7.34 -0.13
N PRO A 71 -7.99 7.20 -1.45
CA PRO A 71 -8.85 6.15 -2.02
C PRO A 71 -8.55 4.73 -1.52
N ARG A 72 -9.62 3.97 -1.23
CA ARG A 72 -9.60 2.59 -0.72
C ARG A 72 -10.03 1.56 -1.77
N SER A 73 -10.77 1.97 -2.79
CA SER A 73 -11.16 1.13 -3.92
C SER A 73 -11.29 1.93 -5.22
N LEU A 74 -11.24 1.23 -6.35
CA LEU A 74 -11.51 1.79 -7.68
C LEU A 74 -13.00 1.69 -8.01
N PRO A 75 -13.58 2.61 -8.79
CA PRO A 75 -14.98 2.51 -9.21
C PRO A 75 -15.22 1.25 -10.05
N ILE A 76 -16.44 0.74 -10.03
CA ILE A 76 -16.84 -0.28 -11.03
C ILE A 76 -16.87 0.41 -12.39
N PRO A 77 -16.30 -0.17 -13.47
CA PRO A 77 -16.37 0.43 -14.80
C PRO A 77 -17.81 0.72 -15.21
N GLN A 78 -18.08 1.90 -15.75
CA GLN A 78 -19.45 2.30 -16.08
C GLN A 78 -20.10 1.37 -17.10
N GLY A 79 -19.33 0.92 -18.11
CA GLY A 79 -19.84 -0.03 -19.11
C GLY A 79 -20.29 -1.37 -18.53
N GLU A 80 -19.68 -1.85 -17.43
CA GLU A 80 -20.16 -3.06 -16.74
C GLU A 80 -21.53 -2.83 -16.10
N ILE A 81 -21.75 -1.66 -15.51
CA ILE A 81 -23.04 -1.29 -14.90
C ILE A 81 -24.11 -1.17 -15.98
N ASP A 82 -23.79 -0.53 -17.10
CA ASP A 82 -24.74 -0.26 -18.17
C ASP A 82 -25.10 -1.54 -18.96
N ALA A 83 -24.13 -2.43 -19.18
CA ALA A 83 -24.30 -3.62 -20.03
C ALA A 83 -24.78 -4.85 -19.26
N ASN A 84 -24.49 -4.98 -17.96
CA ASN A 84 -24.83 -6.15 -17.17
C ASN A 84 -25.92 -5.83 -16.14
N ARG A 85 -27.15 -6.27 -16.40
CA ARG A 85 -28.31 -6.09 -15.49
C ARG A 85 -28.10 -6.69 -14.09
N ASN A 86 -27.17 -7.64 -13.94
CA ASN A 86 -26.85 -8.26 -12.65
C ASN A 86 -25.65 -7.59 -11.96
N ALA A 87 -25.05 -6.55 -12.55
CA ALA A 87 -23.95 -5.83 -11.93
C ALA A 87 -24.42 -5.17 -10.61
N PRO A 88 -23.58 -5.18 -9.56
CA PRO A 88 -23.89 -4.44 -8.35
C PRO A 88 -23.93 -2.93 -8.66
N PRO A 89 -24.74 -2.16 -7.91
CA PRO A 89 -24.77 -0.71 -8.06
C PRO A 89 -23.39 -0.10 -7.77
N GLN A 90 -23.14 1.08 -8.33
CA GLN A 90 -21.89 1.80 -8.09
C GLN A 90 -21.67 2.04 -6.59
N LYS A 91 -20.39 2.00 -6.19
CA LYS A 91 -19.98 2.37 -4.83
C LYS A 91 -20.29 3.86 -4.56
N PRO A 92 -20.73 4.23 -3.35
CA PRO A 92 -21.05 5.62 -3.02
C PRO A 92 -19.86 6.58 -3.15
N ASN A 93 -18.63 6.10 -2.97
CA ASN A 93 -17.40 6.85 -3.17
C ASN A 93 -16.19 5.90 -3.25
N LEU A 94 -14.98 6.47 -3.38
CA LEU A 94 -13.72 5.72 -3.45
C LEU A 94 -13.19 5.24 -2.09
N LEU A 95 -13.83 5.61 -0.98
CA LEU A 95 -13.39 5.28 0.38
C LEU A 95 -14.00 3.99 0.92
N VAL A 96 -14.88 3.35 0.13
CA VAL A 96 -15.44 2.03 0.46
C VAL A 96 -14.30 1.02 0.51
N ARG A 97 -14.16 0.37 1.67
CA ARG A 97 -13.17 -0.68 1.94
C ARG A 97 -13.58 -1.99 1.27
N VAL A 98 -12.58 -2.73 0.81
CA VAL A 98 -12.74 -4.09 0.30
C VAL A 98 -12.71 -5.09 1.47
N PHE A 99 -13.16 -6.33 1.26
CA PHE A 99 -13.40 -7.28 2.36
C PHE A 99 -12.17 -7.58 3.24
N TRP A 100 -10.95 -7.48 2.69
CA TRP A 100 -9.70 -7.71 3.40
C TRP A 100 -9.08 -6.43 4.00
N ASP A 101 -9.66 -5.26 3.69
CA ASP A 101 -9.25 -3.97 4.22
C ASP A 101 -9.98 -3.75 5.56
N THR A 102 -9.47 -4.42 6.60
CA THR A 102 -10.02 -4.37 7.97
C THR A 102 -9.27 -3.38 8.85
N PRO A 103 -9.93 -2.77 9.85
CA PRO A 103 -9.28 -1.90 10.83
C PRO A 103 -8.20 -2.60 11.67
#